data_AF-X1J8Q2-F1
#
_entry.id   AF-X1J8Q2-F1
#
_cell.length_a   1.000
_cell.length_b   1.000
_cell.length_c   1.000
_cell.angle_alpha   90.00
_cell.angle_beta   90.00
_cell.angle_gamma   90.00
#
_symmetry.space_group_name_H-M   'P 1'
#
loop_
_entity.id
_entity.type
_entity.pdbx_description
1 polymer ?
#
loop_
_entity_poly.entity_id
_entity_poly.type
_entity_poly.pdbx_seq_one_letter_code
_entity_poly.pdbx_strand_id
1 'polypeptide(L)' 'MLKFLGEEKAADRLERAVAEVIREGNKVTYDLKAHPYDPTAAGTEEMAEAIIGKIKN' A
#
# COMPACT_ATOMS: atom_id res chain seq x y z
N MET A 1 7.06 7.62 -11.51
CA MET A 1 6.82 7.22 -12.92
C MET A 1 5.51 7.78 -13.47
N LEU A 2 4.34 7.48 -12.89
CA LEU A 2 3.04 7.96 -13.41
C LEU A 2 3.00 9.49 -13.63
N LYS A 3 3.48 10.28 -12.66
CA LYS A 3 3.63 11.74 -12.80
C LYS A 3 4.49 12.15 -14.02
N PHE A 4 5.56 11.41 -14.30
CA PHE A 4 6.42 11.65 -15.47
C PHE A 4 5.71 11.35 -16.80
N LEU A 5 4.73 10.42 -16.80
CA LEU A 5 3.90 10.11 -17.96
C LEU A 5 2.71 11.09 -18.13
N GLY A 6 2.57 12.10 -17.25
CA GLY A 6 1.42 13.02 -17.24
C GLY A 6 0.19 12.48 -16.51
N GLU A 7 0.28 11.29 -15.88
CA GLU A 7 -0.81 10.62 -15.19
C GLU A 7 -0.92 11.06 -13.71
N GLU A 8 -1.02 12.38 -13.47
CA GLU A 8 -0.97 12.94 -12.11
C GLU A 8 -2.09 12.43 -11.20
N LYS A 9 -3.33 12.43 -11.67
CA LYS A 9 -4.49 11.96 -10.88
C LYS A 9 -4.37 10.50 -10.48
N ALA A 10 -3.85 9.65 -11.37
CA ALA A 10 -3.62 8.24 -11.09
C ALA A 10 -2.49 8.07 -10.06
N ALA A 11 -1.41 8.83 -10.20
CA ALA A 11 -0.30 8.84 -9.24
C ALA A 11 -0.78 9.25 -7.84
N ASP A 12 -1.54 10.34 -7.74
CA ASP A 12 -2.01 10.85 -6.45
C ASP A 12 -3.00 9.90 -5.77
N ARG A 13 -3.82 9.17 -6.54
CA ARG A 13 -4.68 8.11 -6.00
C ARG A 13 -3.85 6.94 -5.46
N LEU A 14 -2.84 6.51 -6.20
CA LEU A 14 -1.95 5.43 -5.79
C LEU A 14 -1.14 5.81 -4.54
N GLU A 15 -0.52 7.00 -4.51
CA GLU A 15 0.26 7.48 -3.37
C GLU A 15 -0.59 7.57 -2.10
N ARG A 16 -1.82 8.10 -2.21
CA ARG A 16 -2.77 8.14 -1.07
C ARG A 16 -3.12 6.73 -0.60
N ALA A 17 -3.51 5.83 -1.50
CA ALA A 17 -3.86 4.46 -1.15
C ALA A 17 -2.71 3.72 -0.42
N VAL A 18 -1.48 3.85 -0.91
CA VAL A 18 -0.29 3.28 -0.25
C VAL A 18 -0.10 3.88 1.15
N ALA A 19 -0.17 5.21 1.28
CA ALA A 19 -0.01 5.87 2.57
C ALA A 19 -1.08 5.43 3.59
N GLU A 20 -2.33 5.22 3.14
CA GLU A 20 -3.39 4.71 4.01
C GLU A 20 -3.13 3.28 4.50
N VAL A 21 -2.74 2.37 3.61
CA VAL A 21 -2.43 0.97 3.97
C VAL A 21 -1.27 0.90 4.96
N ILE A 22 -0.22 1.69 4.73
CA ILE A 22 0.92 1.76 5.65
C ILE A 22 0.51 2.32 7.01
N ARG A 23 -0.27 3.40 7.03
CA ARG A 23 -0.79 4.02 8.27
C ARG A 23 -1.68 3.05 9.07
N GLU A 24 -2.43 2.18 8.41
CA GLU A 24 -3.25 1.17 9.07
C GLU A 24 -2.42 -0.01 9.62
N GLY A 25 -1.27 -0.33 9.02
CA GLY A 25 -0.31 -1.33 9.53
C GLY A 25 -0.78 -2.80 9.53
N ASN A 26 -2.05 -3.06 9.19
CA ASN A 26 -2.64 -4.40 9.26
C ASN A 26 -2.32 -5.28 8.05
N LYS A 27 -2.11 -4.67 6.88
CA LYS A 27 -1.86 -5.35 5.59
C LYS A 27 -0.53 -4.96 4.97
N VAL A 28 0.49 -4.82 5.81
CA VAL A 28 1.86 -4.47 5.41
C VAL A 28 2.79 -5.67 5.53
N THR A 29 3.82 -5.70 4.68
CA THR A 29 4.87 -6.72 4.67
C THR A 29 5.77 -6.62 5.91
N TYR A 30 6.53 -7.69 6.18
CA TYR A 30 7.30 -7.85 7.42
C TYR A 30 8.29 -6.70 7.70
N ASP A 31 8.82 -6.07 6.65
CA ASP A 31 9.77 -4.94 6.73
C ASP A 31 9.12 -3.64 7.22
N LEU A 32 7.78 -3.53 7.10
CA LEU A 32 7.00 -2.38 7.54
C LEU A 32 6.29 -2.61 8.88
N LYS A 33 6.36 -3.82 9.44
CA LYS A 33 5.82 -4.11 10.78
C LYS A 33 6.70 -3.49 11.85
N ALA A 34 6.07 -3.07 12.95
CA ALA A 34 6.80 -2.61 14.14
C ALA A 34 7.71 -3.71 14.73
N HIS A 35 7.32 -4.97 14.56
CA HIS A 35 8.11 -6.14 14.93
C HIS A 35 8.29 -7.06 13.71
N PRO A 36 9.52 -7.28 13.20
CA PRO A 36 9.75 -8.05 11.97
C PRO A 36 9.28 -9.51 12.02
N TYR A 37 9.17 -10.10 13.22
CA TYR A 37 8.67 -11.48 13.42
C TYR A 37 7.19 -11.55 13.77
N ASP A 38 6.43 -10.46 13.58
CA ASP A 38 4.98 -10.46 13.74
C ASP A 38 4.35 -11.47 12.76
N PRO A 39 3.68 -12.54 13.24
CA PRO A 39 3.10 -13.58 12.38
C PRO A 39 1.93 -13.07 11.54
N THR A 40 1.46 -11.83 11.76
CA THR A 40 0.40 -11.16 10.98
C THR A 40 0.94 -10.31 9.83
N ALA A 41 2.24 -10.38 9.53
CA ALA A 41 2.81 -9.76 8.35
C ALA A 41 2.13 -10.27 7.08
N ALA A 42 1.71 -9.34 6.22
CA ALA A 42 1.09 -9.67 4.95
C ALA A 42 2.14 -10.13 3.92
N GLY A 43 1.73 -10.98 3.00
CA GLY A 43 2.48 -11.23 1.77
C GLY A 43 2.42 -10.05 0.79
N THR A 44 3.29 -10.07 -0.22
CA THR A 44 3.35 -9.04 -1.26
C THR A 44 2.01 -8.87 -2.00
N GLU A 45 1.38 -9.98 -2.36
CA GLU A 45 0.08 -9.97 -3.06
C GLU A 45 -1.04 -9.41 -2.18
N GLU A 46 -1.06 -9.78 -0.90
CA GLU A 46 -2.07 -9.30 0.05
C GLU A 46 -1.97 -7.78 0.28
N MET A 47 -0.75 -7.23 0.35
CA MET A 47 -0.54 -5.79 0.43
C MET A 47 -1.01 -5.09 -0.86
N ALA A 48 -0.75 -5.68 -2.03
CA ALA A 48 -1.21 -5.14 -3.31
C ALA A 48 -2.74 -5.11 -3.41
N GLU A 49 -3.43 -6.17 -2.99
CA GLU A 49 -4.89 -6.22 -2.93
C GLU A 49 -5.46 -5.16 -1.98
N ALA A 50 -4.81 -4.94 -0.83
CA ALA A 50 -5.21 -3.86 0.09
C ALA A 50 -5.10 -2.47 -0.57
N ILE A 51 -4.01 -2.21 -1.30
CA ILE A 51 -3.82 -0.95 -2.05
C ILE A 51 -4.89 -0.81 -3.15
N ILE A 52 -5.17 -1.86 -3.92
CA ILE A 52 -6.20 -1.85 -4.96
C ILE A 52 -7.58 -1.55 -4.37
N GLY A 53 -7.90 -2.14 -3.21
CA GLY A 53 -9.15 -1.86 -2.48
C GLY A 53 -9.30 -0.37 -2.14
N LYS A 54 -8.24 0.28 -1.65
CA LYS A 54 -8.23 1.72 -1.37
C LYS A 54 -8.37 2.61 -2.60
N ILE A 55 -7.92 2.16 -3.76
CA ILE A 55 -8.05 2.90 -5.02
C ILE A 55 -9.49 2.83 -5.57
N LYS A 56 -10.18 1.71 -5.37
CA LYS A 56 -11.53 1.46 -5.90
C LYS A 56 -12.65 2.10 -5.08
N ASN A 57 -12.41 2.38 -3.80
CA ASN A 57 -13.34 3.08 -2.91
C ASN A 57 -13.33 4.60 -3.16
#